data_AF-A0A2V5T1Z7-F1
#
_entry.id   AF-A0A2V5T1Z7-F1
#
_cell.length_a   1.000
_cell.length_b   1.000
_cell.length_c   1.000
_cell.angle_alpha   90.00
_cell.angle_beta   90.00
_cell.angle_gamma   90.00
#
_symmetry.space_group_name_H-M   'P 1'
#
loop_
_entity.id
_entity.type
_entity.pdbx_description
1 polymer ?
#
loop_
_entity_poly.entity_id
_entity_poly.type
_entity_poly.pdbx_seq_one_letter_code
_entity_poly.pdbx_strand_id
1 'polypeptide(L)'
;MTELVTSVADKIDRAVQRVTPFAYRVRRTGRRWVRRALRKPRSVSEGPNLLPLLIQVLASFTKADGVLLEEEIDSSLGFLRYDYPEAVYSELRQLFRQALYEQQDLAAMGQKLGAQLSTERKIMLGVQLYDLISQAGLKKEQVVAFYSFMSQLGMAAQAIDIVYQLNASEDSDPSIYQHGASPLESLAFGTDGKADVTLKSLTSSDRLMAFRYHDLILLKNYSGQNVSVRGRPLVRGGFCRIYPGQRILIGDQVLSYQELAQYFNAKKNVSLPQIFIRVNKDSDEVELERSRTRESSLRVTFGLKVRVKALRDVDAELNGLKLKAGTQVGATLEDKIIFHNDSEMDLMDLRRRARALGGRFQLKASKSEYLVSNDPSRLEAGDILLSPGTSGDVLLKIFCDYDQRVGLLEVIEADRPILVGDTSVRTTAPLKDG
;
A
#
# COMPACT_ATOMS: atom_id res chain seq x y z
N MET A 1 -65.27 20.12 46.44
CA MET A 1 -63.91 20.68 46.17
C MET A 1 -62.86 19.55 46.14
N THR A 2 -63.16 18.45 45.45
CA THR A 2 -62.30 17.24 45.42
C THR A 2 -62.56 16.36 44.19
N GLU A 3 -63.11 16.92 43.10
CA GLU A 3 -63.29 16.20 41.81
C GLU A 3 -62.80 17.00 40.59
N LEU A 4 -62.32 18.24 40.78
CA LEU A 4 -61.75 19.08 39.70
C LEU A 4 -60.22 19.07 39.65
N VAL A 5 -59.55 18.48 40.65
CA VAL A 5 -58.07 18.41 40.71
C VAL A 5 -57.54 17.08 40.13
N THR A 6 -58.36 16.03 40.09
CA THR A 6 -57.99 14.71 39.55
C THR A 6 -58.09 14.61 38.02
N SER A 7 -58.94 15.41 37.37
CA SER A 7 -59.09 15.46 35.90
C SER A 7 -57.97 16.23 35.17
N VAL A 8 -57.27 17.12 35.87
CA VAL A 8 -56.15 17.90 35.31
C VAL A 8 -54.82 17.15 35.43
N ALA A 9 -54.62 16.37 36.50
CA ALA A 9 -53.41 15.58 36.70
C ALA A 9 -53.28 14.41 35.70
N ASP A 10 -54.38 13.71 35.39
CA ASP A 10 -54.36 12.58 34.44
C ASP A 10 -54.22 13.00 32.96
N LYS A 11 -54.53 14.26 32.62
CA LYS A 11 -54.30 14.81 31.27
C LYS A 11 -52.87 15.31 31.07
N ILE A 12 -52.14 15.63 32.14
CA ILE A 12 -50.76 16.10 32.06
C ILE A 12 -49.78 14.91 31.98
N ASP A 13 -50.06 13.79 32.67
CA ASP A 13 -49.20 12.60 32.59
C ASP A 13 -49.30 11.82 31.26
N ARG A 14 -50.44 11.90 30.55
CA ARG A 14 -50.57 11.32 29.19
C ARG A 14 -50.01 12.19 28.07
N ALA A 15 -49.73 13.47 28.32
CA ALA A 15 -49.07 14.36 27.36
C ALA A 15 -47.54 14.30 27.45
N VAL A 16 -46.99 13.92 28.60
CA VAL A 16 -45.53 13.82 28.83
C VAL A 16 -44.93 12.48 28.36
N GLN A 17 -45.74 11.44 28.15
CA GLN A 17 -45.26 10.14 27.62
C GLN A 17 -45.35 9.96 26.08
N ARG A 18 -45.71 10.99 25.31
CA ARG A 18 -45.78 10.90 23.83
C ARG A 18 -44.79 11.78 23.05
N VAL A 19 -43.88 12.50 23.72
CA VAL A 19 -42.94 13.44 23.05
C VAL A 19 -41.47 12.99 23.11
N THR A 20 -41.18 11.78 23.60
CA THR A 20 -39.82 11.22 23.71
C THR A 20 -39.56 10.03 22.78
N PRO A 21 -39.68 10.22 21.45
CA PRO A 21 -38.62 9.70 20.58
C PRO A 21 -38.27 10.58 19.35
N PHE A 22 -38.72 11.83 19.28
CA PHE A 22 -38.41 12.71 18.13
C PHE A 22 -37.43 13.86 18.42
N ALA A 23 -37.41 14.40 19.65
CA ALA A 23 -36.52 15.49 20.02
C ALA A 23 -35.02 15.10 20.07
N TYR A 24 -34.71 13.81 20.28
CA TYR A 24 -33.33 13.31 20.26
C TYR A 24 -32.78 13.08 18.84
N ARG A 25 -33.65 13.00 17.82
CA ARG A 25 -33.25 12.71 16.44
C ARG A 25 -32.96 13.98 15.63
N VAL A 26 -33.58 15.11 15.96
CA VAL A 26 -33.38 16.40 15.26
C VAL A 26 -32.14 17.17 15.75
N ARG A 27 -31.68 16.96 16.99
CA ARG A 27 -30.45 17.61 17.52
C ARG A 27 -29.15 17.04 16.94
N ARG A 28 -29.19 15.86 16.29
CA ARG A 28 -28.01 15.16 15.75
C ARG A 28 -27.74 15.43 14.26
N THR A 29 -28.76 15.82 13.49
CA THR A 29 -28.62 16.19 12.06
C THR A 29 -28.16 17.64 11.89
N GLY A 30 -28.68 18.60 12.67
CA GLY A 30 -28.28 20.01 12.57
C GLY A 30 -26.79 20.27 12.87
N ARG A 31 -26.22 19.58 13.88
CA ARG A 31 -24.80 19.68 14.23
C ARG A 31 -23.85 19.11 13.15
N ARG A 32 -24.30 18.20 12.28
CA ARG A 32 -23.48 17.68 11.17
C ARG A 32 -23.40 18.65 10.00
N TRP A 33 -24.45 19.43 9.75
CA TRP A 33 -24.48 20.42 8.66
C TRP A 33 -23.75 21.71 9.05
N VAL A 34 -23.92 22.20 10.29
CA VAL A 34 -23.15 23.35 10.81
C VAL A 34 -21.65 23.04 10.90
N ARG A 35 -21.26 21.80 11.23
CA ARG A 35 -19.84 21.36 11.18
C ARG A 35 -19.32 21.12 9.76
N ARG A 36 -20.16 20.89 8.75
CA ARG A 36 -19.75 20.83 7.34
C ARG A 36 -19.56 22.23 6.75
N ALA A 37 -20.40 23.19 7.13
CA ALA A 37 -20.28 24.57 6.68
C ALA A 37 -19.10 25.34 7.33
N LEU A 38 -18.73 24.98 8.57
CA LEU A 38 -17.58 25.59 9.29
C LEU A 38 -16.26 24.82 9.09
N ARG A 39 -16.23 23.75 8.29
CA ARG A 39 -14.97 23.13 7.88
C ARG A 39 -14.32 24.03 6.83
N LYS A 40 -13.45 24.93 7.28
CA LYS A 40 -12.32 25.36 6.44
C LYS A 40 -11.67 24.09 5.88
N PRO A 41 -11.38 24.02 4.56
CA PRO A 41 -10.59 22.91 4.03
C PRO A 41 -9.35 22.81 4.91
N ARG A 42 -9.12 21.63 5.50
CA ARG A 42 -7.90 21.37 6.26
C ARG A 42 -6.77 21.41 5.25
N SER A 43 -6.21 22.60 5.04
CA SER A 43 -4.86 22.75 4.53
C SER A 43 -3.98 21.93 5.45
N VAL A 44 -3.16 21.10 4.82
CA VAL A 44 -1.99 20.41 5.37
C VAL A 44 -1.48 21.12 6.64
N SER A 45 -1.41 20.36 7.73
CA SER A 45 -0.84 20.70 9.03
C SER A 45 0.27 21.76 8.97
N GLU A 46 0.24 22.69 9.91
CA GLU A 46 1.19 23.78 10.18
C GLU A 46 2.65 23.32 10.33
N GLY A 47 3.25 22.90 9.22
CA GLY A 47 4.68 23.00 8.94
C GLY A 47 4.88 23.97 7.76
N PRO A 48 6.12 24.33 7.40
CA PRO A 48 6.34 25.14 6.20
C PRO A 48 5.70 24.44 5.00
N ASN A 49 4.76 25.11 4.33
CA ASN A 49 4.10 24.57 3.13
C ASN A 49 5.13 24.52 1.99
N LEU A 50 5.84 23.38 1.91
CA LEU A 50 6.89 23.11 0.91
C LEU A 50 6.33 22.74 -0.46
N LEU A 51 5.02 22.57 -0.57
CA LEU A 51 4.38 22.06 -1.78
C LEU A 51 4.63 22.93 -3.03
N PRO A 52 4.57 24.28 -2.96
CA PRO A 52 4.93 25.12 -4.11
C PRO A 52 6.40 24.96 -4.52
N LEU A 53 7.30 24.82 -3.54
CA LEU A 53 8.73 24.65 -3.79
C LEU A 53 9.02 23.30 -4.47
N LEU A 54 8.35 22.23 -4.01
CA LEU A 54 8.45 20.91 -4.64
C LEU A 54 7.92 20.94 -6.08
N ILE A 55 6.81 21.65 -6.33
CA ILE A 55 6.26 21.84 -7.67
C ILE A 55 7.24 22.55 -8.58
N GLN A 56 7.90 23.61 -8.10
CA GLN A 56 8.89 24.34 -8.88
C GLN A 56 10.10 23.47 -9.26
N VAL A 57 10.59 22.68 -8.32
CA VAL A 57 11.67 21.72 -8.59
C VAL A 57 11.22 20.71 -9.65
N LEU A 58 10.06 20.08 -9.50
CA LEU A 58 9.57 19.11 -10.49
C LEU A 58 9.39 19.73 -11.88
N ALA A 59 8.83 20.94 -11.94
CA ALA A 59 8.69 21.68 -13.19
C ALA A 59 10.05 21.92 -13.87
N SER A 60 11.07 22.32 -13.11
CA SER A 60 12.41 22.55 -13.66
C SER A 60 13.04 21.30 -14.29
N PHE A 61 12.77 20.11 -13.75
CA PHE A 61 13.25 18.83 -14.28
C PHE A 61 12.40 18.29 -15.44
N THR A 62 11.19 18.81 -15.64
CA THR A 62 10.30 18.42 -16.75
C THR A 62 10.59 19.19 -18.05
N LYS A 63 11.30 20.33 -17.96
CA LYS A 63 11.59 21.23 -19.09
C LYS A 63 12.70 20.64 -19.98
N ALA A 64 12.38 19.62 -20.77
CA ALA A 64 13.36 18.93 -21.61
C ALA A 64 13.49 19.46 -23.04
N ASP A 65 12.43 20.04 -23.64
CA ASP A 65 12.45 20.46 -25.06
C ASP A 65 11.55 21.65 -25.42
N GLY A 66 11.06 22.41 -24.44
CA GLY A 66 10.20 23.59 -24.71
C GLY A 66 8.80 23.28 -25.26
N VAL A 67 8.52 22.02 -25.64
CA VAL A 67 7.19 21.52 -25.98
C VAL A 67 6.76 20.55 -24.89
N LEU A 68 6.00 21.06 -23.92
CA LEU A 68 5.33 20.23 -22.92
C LEU A 68 3.93 19.90 -23.41
N LEU A 69 3.62 18.61 -23.48
CA LEU A 69 2.24 18.16 -23.65
C LEU A 69 1.52 18.27 -22.29
N GLU A 70 0.26 18.72 -22.26
CA GLU A 70 -0.56 18.68 -21.04
C GLU A 70 -0.57 17.28 -20.40
N GLU A 71 -0.42 16.27 -21.24
CA GLU A 71 -0.30 14.86 -20.91
C GLU A 71 0.93 14.48 -20.07
N GLU A 72 2.02 15.25 -20.14
CA GLU A 72 3.22 15.09 -19.32
C GLU A 72 3.06 15.78 -17.96
N ILE A 73 2.31 16.89 -17.90
CA ILE A 73 1.97 17.56 -16.63
C ILE A 73 1.16 16.62 -15.75
N ASP A 74 0.16 15.94 -16.30
CA ASP A 74 -0.68 15.01 -15.52
C ASP A 74 0.07 13.73 -15.14
N SER A 75 1.08 13.31 -15.93
CA SER A 75 2.02 12.24 -15.57
C SER A 75 2.92 12.68 -14.40
N SER A 76 3.54 13.85 -14.53
CA SER A 76 4.47 14.45 -13.57
C SER A 76 3.80 14.79 -12.26
N LEU A 77 2.59 15.36 -12.30
CA LEU A 77 1.76 15.66 -11.13
C LEU A 77 0.89 14.47 -10.69
N GLY A 78 1.07 13.30 -11.32
CA GLY A 78 0.28 12.11 -11.03
C GLY A 78 0.30 11.74 -9.54
N PHE A 79 1.35 12.10 -8.81
CA PHE A 79 1.44 11.89 -7.36
C PHE A 79 0.57 12.84 -6.55
N LEU A 80 0.45 14.09 -6.96
CA LEU A 80 -0.41 15.05 -6.28
C LEU A 80 -1.90 14.71 -6.44
N ARG A 81 -2.26 14.04 -7.54
CA ARG A 81 -3.67 13.67 -7.80
C ARG A 81 -4.23 12.68 -6.78
N TYR A 82 -3.40 11.79 -6.25
CA TYR A 82 -3.87 10.75 -5.31
C TYR A 82 -3.76 11.18 -3.85
N ASP A 83 -2.93 12.18 -3.55
CA ASP A 83 -2.71 12.68 -2.19
C ASP A 83 -3.56 13.91 -1.85
N TYR A 84 -4.15 14.59 -2.85
CA TYR A 84 -4.90 15.84 -2.67
C TYR A 84 -6.29 15.82 -3.33
N PRO A 85 -7.31 16.51 -2.74
CA PRO A 85 -8.61 16.71 -3.38
C PRO A 85 -8.53 17.42 -4.73
N GLU A 86 -9.50 17.19 -5.62
CA GLU A 86 -9.51 17.71 -7.00
C GLU A 86 -9.40 19.24 -7.10
N ALA A 87 -10.01 19.99 -6.18
CA ALA A 87 -9.90 21.45 -6.11
C ALA A 87 -8.46 21.92 -5.81
N VAL A 88 -7.75 21.19 -4.95
CA VAL A 88 -6.33 21.47 -4.66
C VAL A 88 -5.49 21.09 -5.86
N TYR A 89 -5.81 19.98 -6.53
CA TYR A 89 -5.11 19.55 -7.75
C TYR A 89 -5.17 20.59 -8.88
N SER A 90 -6.30 21.27 -9.10
CA SER A 90 -6.39 22.37 -10.08
C SER A 90 -5.45 23.53 -9.77
N GLU A 91 -5.31 23.91 -8.50
CA GLU A 91 -4.37 24.95 -8.07
C GLU A 91 -2.91 24.51 -8.27
N LEU A 92 -2.59 23.24 -7.95
CA LEU A 92 -1.26 22.67 -8.15
C LEU A 92 -0.87 22.63 -9.64
N ARG A 93 -1.84 22.33 -10.52
CA ARG A 93 -1.63 22.35 -11.97
C ARG A 93 -1.32 23.77 -12.46
N GLN A 94 -1.97 24.79 -11.91
CA GLN A 94 -1.69 26.19 -12.24
C GLN A 94 -0.30 26.61 -11.76
N LEU A 95 0.08 26.28 -10.52
CA LEU A 95 1.42 26.54 -9.98
C LEU A 95 2.51 25.87 -10.81
N PHE A 96 2.28 24.61 -11.23
CA PHE A 96 3.23 23.89 -12.07
C PHE A 96 3.40 24.56 -13.44
N ARG A 97 2.29 24.95 -14.10
CA ARG A 97 2.34 25.68 -15.37
C ARG A 97 3.11 26.98 -15.25
N GLN A 98 2.87 27.75 -14.19
CA GLN A 98 3.61 28.97 -13.94
C GLN A 98 5.10 28.70 -13.76
N ALA A 99 5.45 27.70 -12.94
CA ALA A 99 6.83 27.35 -12.65
C ALA A 99 7.61 26.86 -13.89
N LEU A 100 6.95 26.28 -14.89
CA LEU A 100 7.58 25.85 -16.15
C LEU A 100 8.14 27.03 -16.98
N TYR A 101 7.49 28.19 -16.90
CA TYR A 101 7.92 29.40 -17.62
C TYR A 101 8.92 30.24 -16.83
N GLU A 102 9.05 30.00 -15.53
CA GLU A 102 9.99 30.69 -14.66
C GLU A 102 11.38 30.02 -14.66
N GLN A 103 12.43 30.82 -14.48
CA GLN A 103 13.77 30.31 -14.24
C GLN A 103 13.93 30.01 -12.75
N GLN A 104 14.18 28.74 -12.42
CA GLN A 104 14.28 28.28 -11.03
C GLN A 104 15.76 28.15 -10.62
N ASP A 105 16.11 28.65 -9.43
CA ASP A 105 17.42 28.42 -8.82
C ASP A 105 17.43 27.08 -8.07
N LEU A 106 17.76 26.01 -8.79
CA LEU A 106 17.83 24.65 -8.24
C LEU A 106 18.77 24.53 -7.03
N ALA A 107 19.84 25.32 -6.97
CA ALA A 107 20.80 25.24 -5.87
C ALA A 107 20.18 25.76 -4.57
N ALA A 108 19.59 26.96 -4.61
CA ALA A 108 18.91 27.55 -3.46
C ALA A 108 17.69 26.70 -3.03
N MET A 109 16.92 26.17 -3.98
CA MET A 109 15.80 25.27 -3.70
C MET A 109 16.26 23.97 -3.01
N GLY A 110 17.34 23.37 -3.51
CA GLY A 110 17.93 22.16 -2.95
C GLY A 110 18.38 22.36 -1.49
N GLN A 111 19.05 23.47 -1.17
CA GLN A 111 19.46 23.77 0.20
C GLN A 111 18.27 23.96 1.14
N LYS A 112 17.25 24.71 0.70
CA LYS A 112 16.04 24.95 1.49
C LYS A 112 15.26 23.66 1.77
N LEU A 113 15.07 22.82 0.75
CA LEU A 113 14.45 21.51 0.91
C LEU A 113 15.32 20.56 1.75
N GLY A 114 16.64 20.65 1.61
CA GLY A 114 17.61 19.86 2.35
C GLY A 114 17.51 20.06 3.87
N ALA A 115 17.22 21.28 4.31
CA ALA A 115 17.06 21.61 5.73
C ALA A 115 15.70 21.18 6.31
N GLN A 116 14.66 21.02 5.48
CA GLN A 116 13.28 20.85 5.94
C GLN A 116 12.68 19.47 5.67
N LEU A 117 13.21 18.72 4.68
CA LEU A 117 12.75 17.37 4.37
C LEU A 117 13.47 16.33 5.24
N SER A 118 12.71 15.32 5.70
CA SER A 118 13.30 14.10 6.25
C SER A 118 14.08 13.34 5.18
N THR A 119 15.04 12.51 5.60
CA THR A 119 15.82 11.64 4.69
C THR A 119 14.92 10.84 3.74
N GLU A 120 13.84 10.27 4.26
CA GLU A 120 12.86 9.51 3.47
C GLU A 120 12.22 10.35 2.35
N ARG A 121 11.80 11.57 2.66
CA ARG A 121 11.20 12.47 1.67
C ARG A 121 12.22 12.91 0.61
N LYS A 122 13.50 13.06 0.98
CA LYS A 122 14.57 13.37 0.02
C LYS A 122 14.82 12.21 -0.95
N ILE A 123 14.83 10.96 -0.46
CA ILE A 123 14.96 9.77 -1.31
C ILE A 123 13.77 9.68 -2.27
N MET A 124 12.55 9.83 -1.77
CA MET A 124 11.34 9.82 -2.60
C MET A 124 11.39 10.89 -3.69
N LEU A 125 11.80 12.12 -3.35
CA LEU A 125 11.99 13.20 -4.32
C LEU A 125 13.04 12.82 -5.36
N GLY A 126 14.19 12.29 -4.95
CA GLY A 126 15.25 11.85 -5.86
C GLY A 126 14.76 10.80 -6.87
N VAL A 127 14.00 9.80 -6.42
CA VAL A 127 13.40 8.79 -7.30
C VAL A 127 12.41 9.41 -8.29
N GLN A 128 11.58 10.35 -7.83
CA GLN A 128 10.63 11.06 -8.71
C GLN A 128 11.32 11.93 -9.75
N LEU A 129 12.40 12.64 -9.37
CA LEU A 129 13.16 13.46 -10.31
C LEU A 129 13.83 12.60 -11.36
N TYR A 130 14.40 11.45 -10.96
CA TYR A 130 14.99 10.52 -11.91
C TYR A 130 13.95 9.95 -12.89
N ASP A 131 12.71 9.68 -12.44
CA ASP A 131 11.59 9.29 -13.31
C ASP A 131 11.31 10.31 -14.41
N LEU A 132 11.23 11.60 -14.05
CA LEU A 132 11.03 12.67 -15.02
C LEU A 132 12.16 12.74 -16.05
N ILE A 133 13.42 12.65 -15.60
CA ILE A 133 14.59 12.73 -16.48
C ILE A 133 14.65 11.52 -17.41
N SER A 134 14.24 10.34 -16.93
CA SER A 134 14.21 9.15 -17.78
C SER A 134 13.13 9.21 -18.83
N GLN A 135 11.95 9.75 -18.51
CA GLN A 135 10.89 9.96 -19.49
C GLN A 135 11.34 10.96 -20.58
N ALA A 136 12.16 11.94 -20.21
CA ALA A 136 12.78 12.90 -21.12
C ALA A 136 13.99 12.35 -21.93
N GLY A 137 14.29 11.05 -21.83
CA GLY A 137 15.37 10.42 -22.59
C GLY A 137 16.77 10.54 -21.98
N LEU A 138 16.89 10.81 -20.68
CA LEU A 138 18.16 10.82 -19.93
C LEU A 138 19.22 11.75 -20.53
N LYS A 139 18.85 12.99 -20.88
CA LYS A 139 19.79 13.97 -21.41
C LYS A 139 20.90 14.26 -20.41
N LYS A 140 22.15 14.32 -20.89
CA LYS A 140 23.35 14.51 -20.05
C LYS A 140 23.23 15.71 -19.11
N GLU A 141 22.70 16.83 -19.60
CA GLU A 141 22.52 18.06 -18.81
C GLU A 141 21.54 17.87 -17.64
N GLN A 142 20.44 17.15 -17.85
CA GLN A 142 19.45 16.85 -16.82
C GLN A 142 20.01 15.89 -15.76
N VAL A 143 20.81 14.90 -16.19
CA VAL A 143 21.50 13.98 -15.27
C VAL A 143 22.52 14.72 -14.40
N VAL A 144 23.27 15.68 -14.96
CA VAL A 144 24.19 16.54 -14.19
C VAL A 144 23.42 17.42 -13.21
N ALA A 145 22.31 18.03 -13.66
CA ALA A 145 21.44 18.85 -12.80
C ALA A 145 20.87 18.02 -11.64
N PHE A 146 20.51 16.76 -11.87
CA PHE A 146 20.04 15.84 -10.85
C PHE A 146 21.08 15.58 -9.77
N TYR A 147 22.30 15.20 -10.16
CA TYR A 147 23.37 14.97 -9.18
C TYR A 147 23.71 16.23 -8.38
N SER A 148 23.78 17.38 -9.05
CA SER A 148 23.99 18.67 -8.39
C SER A 148 22.90 18.97 -7.36
N PHE A 149 21.63 18.83 -7.75
CA PHE A 149 20.48 19.06 -6.88
C PHE A 149 20.45 18.10 -5.68
N MET A 150 20.68 16.81 -5.92
CA MET A 150 20.74 15.80 -4.87
C MET A 150 21.91 16.05 -3.90
N SER A 151 23.04 16.58 -4.39
CA SER A 151 24.13 17.01 -3.53
C SER A 151 23.71 18.17 -2.63
N GLN A 152 22.97 19.17 -3.14
CA GLN A 152 22.45 20.28 -2.34
C GLN A 152 21.40 19.84 -1.30
N LEU A 153 20.66 18.75 -1.59
CA LEU A 153 19.77 18.11 -0.62
C LEU A 153 20.52 17.35 0.49
N GLY A 154 21.82 17.13 0.35
CA GLY A 154 22.63 16.29 1.24
C GLY A 154 22.50 14.79 0.97
N MET A 155 22.18 14.40 -0.27
CA MET A 155 21.87 13.02 -0.69
C MET A 155 22.72 12.57 -1.88
N ALA A 156 23.96 13.05 -2.00
CA ALA A 156 24.84 12.76 -3.14
C ALA A 156 25.10 11.25 -3.30
N ALA A 157 25.36 10.54 -2.20
CA ALA A 157 25.57 9.09 -2.19
C ALA A 157 24.33 8.35 -2.71
N GLN A 158 23.16 8.66 -2.17
CA GLN A 158 21.91 8.02 -2.54
C GLN A 158 21.51 8.32 -3.98
N ALA A 159 21.90 9.47 -4.54
CA ALA A 159 21.69 9.76 -5.95
C ALA A 159 22.45 8.78 -6.86
N ILE A 160 23.69 8.43 -6.50
CA ILE A 160 24.47 7.42 -7.22
C ILE A 160 23.77 6.07 -7.12
N ASP A 161 23.38 5.67 -5.91
CA ASP A 161 22.72 4.39 -5.66
C ASP A 161 21.38 4.26 -6.43
N ILE A 162 20.56 5.32 -6.44
CA ILE A 162 19.29 5.39 -7.20
C ILE A 162 19.54 5.20 -8.69
N VAL A 163 20.47 5.95 -9.28
CA VAL A 163 20.77 5.88 -10.71
C VAL A 163 21.33 4.52 -11.08
N TYR A 164 22.25 3.99 -10.26
CA TYR A 164 22.81 2.66 -10.46
C TYR A 164 21.72 1.59 -10.43
N GLN A 165 20.91 1.56 -9.38
CA GLN A 165 19.86 0.55 -9.23
C GLN A 165 18.82 0.61 -10.35
N LEU A 166 18.37 1.81 -10.72
CA LEU A 166 17.35 1.97 -11.75
C LEU A 166 17.88 1.72 -13.16
N ASN A 167 19.20 1.70 -13.37
CA ASN A 167 19.82 1.35 -14.64
C ASN A 167 20.38 -0.07 -14.70
N ALA A 168 20.68 -0.68 -13.56
CA ALA A 168 21.23 -2.04 -13.50
C ALA A 168 20.27 -3.06 -14.13
N SER A 169 20.82 -3.93 -14.97
CA SER A 169 20.12 -5.07 -15.55
C SER A 169 20.08 -6.21 -14.53
N GLU A 170 18.95 -6.38 -13.84
CA GLU A 170 18.55 -7.50 -12.97
C GLU A 170 19.44 -7.82 -11.75
N ASP A 171 20.76 -7.92 -11.93
CA ASP A 171 21.75 -8.24 -10.93
C ASP A 171 22.50 -6.95 -10.54
N SER A 172 21.90 -6.15 -9.67
CA SER A 172 22.61 -5.04 -9.05
C SER A 172 23.64 -5.59 -8.04
N ASP A 173 24.93 -5.48 -8.36
CA ASP A 173 26.01 -5.88 -7.45
C ASP A 173 25.93 -5.07 -6.13
N PRO A 174 25.69 -5.73 -4.97
CA PRO A 174 25.56 -5.06 -3.69
C PRO A 174 26.84 -4.32 -3.25
N SER A 175 28.01 -4.74 -3.76
CA SER A 175 29.29 -4.12 -3.43
C SER A 175 29.48 -2.73 -4.03
N ILE A 176 28.67 -2.37 -5.01
CA ILE A 176 28.69 -1.05 -5.66
C ILE A 176 27.94 0.00 -4.82
N TYR A 177 27.05 -0.42 -3.91
CA TYR A 177 26.32 0.50 -3.04
C TYR A 177 27.22 1.06 -1.94
N GLN A 178 27.17 2.38 -1.74
CA GLN A 178 28.03 3.04 -0.75
C GLN A 178 27.78 2.59 0.70
N HIS A 179 26.57 2.11 1.00
CA HIS A 179 26.19 1.59 2.33
C HIS A 179 25.99 0.06 2.34
N GLY A 180 26.40 -0.65 1.27
CA GLY A 180 26.22 -2.10 1.13
C GLY A 180 24.77 -2.57 0.99
N ALA A 181 23.81 -1.65 0.94
CA ALA A 181 22.39 -1.93 0.77
C ALA A 181 21.77 -0.97 -0.25
N SER A 182 20.94 -1.53 -1.11
CA SER A 182 20.17 -0.79 -2.09
C SER A 182 19.12 0.10 -1.41
N PRO A 183 18.93 1.36 -1.84
CA PRO A 183 17.94 2.26 -1.26
C PRO A 183 16.51 1.83 -1.57
N LEU A 184 16.26 1.17 -2.71
CA LEU A 184 14.94 0.66 -3.08
C LEU A 184 14.89 -0.86 -2.91
N GLU A 185 13.75 -1.36 -2.48
CA GLU A 185 13.45 -2.78 -2.59
C GLU A 185 13.22 -3.12 -4.07
N SER A 186 13.66 -4.30 -4.52
CA SER A 186 13.45 -4.78 -5.88
C SER A 186 12.58 -6.03 -5.91
N LEU A 187 11.83 -6.22 -6.99
CA LEU A 187 11.01 -7.40 -7.24
C LEU A 187 11.08 -7.73 -8.74
N ALA A 188 11.54 -8.93 -9.06
CA ALA A 188 11.66 -9.41 -10.43
C ALA A 188 10.49 -10.31 -10.84
N PHE A 189 9.91 -10.04 -12.01
CA PHE A 189 8.90 -10.88 -12.65
C PHE A 189 9.47 -11.52 -13.90
N GLY A 190 9.20 -12.81 -14.10
CA GLY A 190 9.69 -13.60 -15.22
C GLY A 190 9.00 -14.95 -15.29
N THR A 191 9.48 -15.83 -16.16
CA THR A 191 8.99 -17.22 -16.26
C THR A 191 9.94 -18.25 -15.67
N ASP A 192 11.17 -17.86 -15.32
CA ASP A 192 12.22 -18.79 -14.90
C ASP A 192 12.39 -18.81 -13.37
N GLY A 193 13.28 -19.68 -12.90
CA GLY A 193 13.60 -19.80 -11.48
C GLY A 193 14.35 -18.60 -10.90
N LYS A 194 14.82 -17.66 -11.73
CA LYS A 194 15.56 -16.47 -11.30
C LYS A 194 14.64 -15.31 -10.91
N ALA A 195 13.40 -15.29 -11.41
CA ALA A 195 12.41 -14.32 -11.00
C ALA A 195 11.86 -14.59 -9.58
N ASP A 196 11.54 -13.51 -8.86
CA ASP A 196 10.84 -13.60 -7.58
C ASP A 196 9.42 -14.13 -7.78
N VAL A 197 8.70 -13.56 -8.76
CA VAL A 197 7.31 -13.87 -9.08
C VAL A 197 7.22 -14.40 -10.50
N THR A 198 6.56 -15.56 -10.64
CA THR A 198 6.32 -16.16 -11.94
C THR A 198 5.05 -15.58 -12.57
N LEU A 199 5.16 -15.07 -13.79
CA LEU A 199 4.03 -14.66 -14.64
C LEU A 199 4.06 -15.46 -15.93
N LYS A 200 3.05 -16.29 -16.21
CA LYS A 200 3.07 -17.15 -17.42
C LYS A 200 2.84 -16.37 -18.72
N SER A 201 2.30 -15.15 -18.63
CA SER A 201 2.12 -14.24 -19.77
C SER A 201 3.44 -13.77 -20.40
N LEU A 202 4.54 -13.82 -19.64
CA LEU A 202 5.87 -13.43 -20.12
C LEU A 202 6.48 -14.53 -20.99
N THR A 203 7.34 -14.17 -21.95
CA THR A 203 8.21 -15.14 -22.62
C THR A 203 9.47 -15.43 -21.78
N SER A 204 10.23 -16.47 -22.14
CA SER A 204 11.42 -16.89 -21.38
C SER A 204 12.50 -15.81 -21.23
N SER A 205 12.60 -14.90 -22.20
CA SER A 205 13.52 -13.75 -22.20
C SER A 205 12.90 -12.47 -21.61
N ASP A 206 11.59 -12.45 -21.37
CA ASP A 206 10.89 -11.25 -20.92
C ASP A 206 10.92 -11.09 -19.42
N ARG A 207 11.19 -9.87 -18.98
CA ARG A 207 11.35 -9.53 -17.57
C ARG A 207 10.71 -8.19 -17.26
N LEU A 208 10.13 -8.09 -16.06
CA LEU A 208 9.69 -6.82 -15.49
C LEU A 208 10.34 -6.67 -14.12
N MET A 209 10.77 -5.45 -13.79
CA MET A 209 11.28 -5.14 -12.47
C MET A 209 10.38 -4.12 -11.81
N ALA A 210 9.94 -4.39 -10.58
CA ALA A 210 9.34 -3.38 -9.75
C ALA A 210 10.35 -2.93 -8.69
N PHE A 211 10.32 -1.63 -8.37
CA PHE A 211 11.10 -1.05 -7.29
C PHE A 211 10.16 -0.39 -6.29
N ARG A 212 10.44 -0.52 -4.99
CA ARG A 212 9.65 0.11 -3.94
C ARG A 212 10.50 0.92 -2.99
N TYR A 213 10.04 2.12 -2.72
CA TYR A 213 10.44 2.90 -1.56
C TYR A 213 9.18 3.35 -0.83
N HIS A 214 8.90 2.75 0.33
CA HIS A 214 7.67 3.01 1.06
C HIS A 214 6.40 2.77 0.22
N ASP A 215 5.56 3.79 0.02
CA ASP A 215 4.35 3.76 -0.81
C ASP A 215 4.62 4.10 -2.30
N LEU A 216 5.87 4.44 -2.65
CA LEU A 216 6.27 4.67 -4.03
C LEU A 216 6.65 3.33 -4.66
N ILE A 217 5.93 2.94 -5.71
CA ILE A 217 6.24 1.77 -6.53
C ILE A 217 6.54 2.22 -7.96
N LEU A 218 7.70 1.84 -8.48
CA LEU A 218 8.06 1.97 -9.89
C LEU A 218 7.97 0.60 -10.56
N LEU A 219 7.62 0.59 -11.84
CA LEU A 219 7.70 -0.58 -12.71
C LEU A 219 8.59 -0.22 -13.91
N LYS A 220 9.61 -1.03 -14.17
CA LYS A 220 10.49 -0.96 -15.34
C LYS A 220 10.23 -2.15 -16.25
N ASN A 221 10.04 -1.86 -17.54
CA ASN A 221 9.82 -2.88 -18.55
C ASN A 221 11.15 -3.28 -19.18
N TYR A 222 11.59 -4.53 -19.00
CA TYR A 222 12.72 -5.11 -19.74
C TYR A 222 12.30 -6.06 -20.86
N SER A 223 11.00 -6.34 -20.94
CA SER A 223 10.37 -7.23 -21.90
C SER A 223 10.15 -6.57 -23.27
N GLY A 224 10.10 -7.38 -24.33
CA GLY A 224 9.79 -6.94 -25.69
C GLY A 224 8.28 -6.84 -25.99
N GLN A 225 7.45 -7.36 -25.10
CA GLN A 225 5.99 -7.36 -25.19
C GLN A 225 5.36 -6.03 -24.77
N ASN A 226 4.09 -5.87 -25.15
CA ASN A 226 3.27 -4.71 -24.83
C ASN A 226 2.89 -4.74 -23.34
N VAL A 227 3.55 -3.88 -22.56
CA VAL A 227 3.12 -3.50 -21.22
C VAL A 227 2.41 -2.17 -21.32
N SER A 228 1.26 -2.00 -20.67
CA SER A 228 0.62 -0.69 -20.58
C SER A 228 0.19 -0.35 -19.17
N VAL A 229 0.32 0.93 -18.83
CA VAL A 229 -0.04 1.50 -17.53
C VAL A 229 -0.96 2.67 -17.81
N ARG A 230 -2.19 2.63 -17.27
CA ARG A 230 -3.24 3.65 -17.54
C ARG A 230 -3.54 3.84 -19.04
N GLY A 231 -3.45 2.77 -19.83
CA GLY A 231 -3.66 2.84 -21.29
C GLY A 231 -2.49 3.44 -22.08
N ARG A 232 -1.37 3.78 -21.43
CA ARG A 232 -0.15 4.20 -22.13
C ARG A 232 0.83 3.03 -22.26
N PRO A 233 1.44 2.81 -23.44
CA PRO A 233 2.46 1.79 -23.59
C PRO A 233 3.71 2.15 -22.77
N LEU A 234 4.23 1.16 -22.04
CA LEU A 234 5.52 1.23 -21.37
C LEU A 234 6.53 0.47 -22.22
N VAL A 235 7.31 1.19 -23.03
CA VAL A 235 8.31 0.59 -23.93
C VAL A 235 9.45 -0.07 -23.17
N ARG A 236 10.18 -0.97 -23.84
CA ARG A 236 11.36 -1.62 -23.28
C ARG A 236 12.41 -0.58 -22.85
N GLY A 237 12.97 -0.78 -21.66
CA GLY A 237 13.87 0.16 -20.99
C GLY A 237 13.16 1.28 -20.23
N GLY A 238 11.90 1.57 -20.57
CA GLY A 238 11.09 2.56 -19.88
C GLY A 238 10.67 2.11 -18.48
N PHE A 239 10.48 3.06 -17.59
CA PHE A 239 9.86 2.84 -16.29
C PHE A 239 8.78 3.87 -16.01
N CYS A 240 7.87 3.53 -15.10
CA CYS A 240 6.73 4.36 -14.74
C CYS A 240 6.36 4.13 -13.28
N ARG A 241 5.93 5.18 -12.60
CA ARG A 241 5.34 5.08 -11.27
C ARG A 241 3.92 4.50 -11.30
N ILE A 242 3.69 3.51 -10.45
CA ILE A 242 2.39 2.88 -10.23
C ILE A 242 1.77 3.47 -8.97
N TYR A 243 0.50 3.87 -9.07
CA TYR A 243 -0.22 4.50 -7.96
C TYR A 243 -1.35 3.61 -7.44
N PRO A 244 -1.82 3.83 -6.21
CA PRO A 244 -2.97 3.13 -5.66
C PRO A 244 -4.17 3.13 -6.62
N GLY A 245 -4.76 1.95 -6.83
CA GLY A 245 -5.90 1.75 -7.72
C GLY A 245 -5.54 1.55 -9.19
N GLN A 246 -4.28 1.72 -9.57
CA GLN A 246 -3.85 1.51 -10.96
C GLN A 246 -3.63 0.04 -11.28
N ARG A 247 -3.85 -0.25 -12.55
CA ARG A 247 -3.69 -1.55 -13.17
C ARG A 247 -2.65 -1.43 -14.27
N ILE A 248 -1.82 -2.46 -14.36
CA ILE A 248 -0.79 -2.70 -15.35
C ILE A 248 -1.30 -3.85 -16.19
N LEU A 249 -1.38 -3.65 -17.50
CA LEU A 249 -1.72 -4.69 -18.45
C LEU A 249 -0.42 -5.26 -19.02
N ILE A 250 -0.28 -6.58 -18.97
CA ILE A 250 0.89 -7.33 -19.42
C ILE A 250 0.35 -8.44 -20.33
N GLY A 251 0.33 -8.22 -21.64
CA GLY A 251 -0.40 -9.10 -22.54
C GLY A 251 -1.90 -9.15 -22.19
N ASP A 252 -2.37 -10.34 -21.81
CA ASP A 252 -3.74 -10.62 -21.34
C ASP A 252 -3.92 -10.53 -19.81
N GLN A 253 -2.82 -10.36 -19.07
CA GLN A 253 -2.84 -10.31 -17.61
C GLN A 253 -2.93 -8.89 -17.06
N VAL A 254 -3.51 -8.80 -15.86
CA VAL A 254 -3.66 -7.55 -15.13
C VAL A 254 -2.96 -7.66 -13.78
N LEU A 255 -1.99 -6.79 -13.55
CA LEU A 255 -1.31 -6.63 -12.26
C LEU A 255 -1.70 -5.28 -11.65
N SER A 256 -2.10 -5.27 -10.39
CA SER A 256 -2.52 -4.07 -9.67
C SER A 256 -1.46 -3.57 -8.69
N TYR A 257 -1.58 -2.29 -8.30
CA TYR A 257 -0.74 -1.70 -7.24
C TYR A 257 -0.77 -2.54 -5.95
N GLN A 258 -1.94 -2.99 -5.53
CA GLN A 258 -2.11 -3.78 -4.30
C GLN A 258 -1.35 -5.10 -4.36
N GLU A 259 -1.29 -5.73 -5.54
CA GLU A 259 -0.54 -6.97 -5.73
C GLU A 259 0.97 -6.75 -5.69
N LEU A 260 1.47 -5.69 -6.32
CA LEU A 260 2.88 -5.29 -6.19
C LEU A 260 3.25 -5.09 -4.72
N ALA A 261 2.47 -4.28 -3.99
CA ALA A 261 2.71 -4.02 -2.57
C ALA A 261 2.73 -5.32 -1.74
N GLN A 262 1.87 -6.28 -2.07
CA GLN A 262 1.83 -7.58 -1.39
C GLN A 262 3.04 -8.45 -1.72
N TYR A 263 3.51 -8.46 -2.96
CA TYR A 263 4.72 -9.21 -3.30
C TYR A 263 5.95 -8.63 -2.61
N PHE A 264 6.08 -7.30 -2.52
CA PHE A 264 7.15 -6.69 -1.73
C PHE A 264 7.06 -7.09 -0.24
N ASN A 265 5.86 -7.03 0.35
CA ASN A 265 5.65 -7.50 1.73
C ASN A 265 5.98 -8.99 1.89
N ALA A 266 5.62 -9.81 0.91
CA ALA A 266 5.93 -11.24 0.90
C ALA A 266 7.43 -11.51 0.75
N LYS A 267 8.17 -10.72 -0.04
CA LYS A 267 9.62 -10.82 -0.19
C LYS A 267 10.33 -10.57 1.14
N LYS A 268 9.85 -9.62 1.91
CA LYS A 268 10.31 -9.36 3.29
C LYS A 268 9.78 -10.37 4.33
N ASN A 269 8.90 -11.30 3.93
CA ASN A 269 8.15 -12.21 4.79
C ASN A 269 7.43 -11.48 5.95
N VAL A 270 6.94 -10.26 5.69
CA VAL A 270 6.16 -9.50 6.67
C VAL A 270 4.87 -10.27 6.95
N SER A 271 4.01 -10.40 5.94
CA SER A 271 2.73 -11.10 6.10
C SER A 271 2.40 -11.91 4.84
N LEU A 272 2.16 -13.21 5.02
CA LEU A 272 1.70 -14.10 3.95
C LEU A 272 0.23 -14.44 4.19
N PRO A 273 -0.69 -14.11 3.26
CA PRO A 273 -2.02 -14.67 3.27
C PRO A 273 -1.93 -16.20 3.24
N GLN A 274 -2.72 -16.86 4.07
CA GLN A 274 -2.87 -18.30 4.05
C GLN A 274 -4.32 -18.68 4.25
N ILE A 275 -4.69 -19.84 3.74
CA ILE A 275 -6.01 -20.43 3.89
C ILE A 275 -5.86 -21.93 4.08
N PHE A 276 -6.73 -22.48 4.92
CA PHE A 276 -6.82 -23.90 5.16
C PHE A 276 -8.06 -24.43 4.46
N ILE A 277 -7.96 -25.66 3.96
CA ILE A 277 -9.01 -26.27 3.16
C ILE A 277 -9.38 -27.59 3.80
N ARG A 278 -10.65 -27.76 4.12
CA ARG A 278 -11.24 -29.02 4.58
C ARG A 278 -11.94 -29.65 3.38
N VAL A 279 -11.62 -30.91 3.10
CA VAL A 279 -12.23 -31.68 2.01
C VAL A 279 -13.02 -32.79 2.67
N ASN A 280 -14.35 -32.77 2.50
CA ASN A 280 -15.20 -33.83 2.99
C ASN A 280 -15.25 -34.97 1.96
N LYS A 281 -14.77 -36.16 2.35
CA LYS A 281 -14.71 -37.33 1.46
C LYS A 281 -16.09 -37.89 1.12
N ASP A 282 -17.09 -37.63 1.95
CA ASP A 282 -18.41 -38.24 1.82
C ASP A 282 -19.39 -37.33 1.07
N SER A 283 -19.21 -36.00 1.11
CA SER A 283 -20.08 -35.02 0.44
C SER A 283 -19.44 -34.32 -0.76
N ASP A 284 -18.16 -34.60 -1.07
CA ASP A 284 -17.36 -33.87 -2.06
C ASP A 284 -17.35 -32.34 -1.83
N GLU A 285 -17.70 -31.89 -0.63
CA GLU A 285 -17.71 -30.47 -0.27
C GLU A 285 -16.34 -30.02 0.19
N VAL A 286 -15.97 -28.84 -0.30
CA VAL A 286 -14.72 -28.17 0.06
C VAL A 286 -15.06 -26.93 0.88
N GLU A 287 -14.55 -26.89 2.10
CA GLU A 287 -14.71 -25.75 3.00
C GLU A 287 -13.40 -25.02 3.21
N LEU A 288 -13.53 -23.70 3.38
CA LEU A 288 -12.40 -22.79 3.50
C LEU A 288 -12.34 -22.19 4.90
N GLU A 289 -11.19 -22.36 5.54
CA GLU A 289 -10.96 -21.97 6.92
C GLU A 289 -9.82 -20.95 7.01
N ARG A 290 -9.95 -19.98 7.91
CA ARG A 290 -8.88 -19.00 8.20
C ARG A 290 -7.73 -19.64 8.98
N SER A 291 -8.05 -20.55 9.91
CA SER A 291 -7.11 -21.14 10.86
C SER A 291 -7.12 -22.65 10.72
N ARG A 292 -5.98 -23.28 11.04
CA ARG A 292 -5.84 -24.73 11.00
C ARG A 292 -6.75 -25.37 12.03
N THR A 293 -7.60 -26.29 11.59
CA THR A 293 -8.33 -27.22 12.44
C THR A 293 -7.69 -28.61 12.36
N ARG A 294 -8.22 -29.56 13.16
CA ARG A 294 -7.78 -30.95 13.06
C ARG A 294 -8.15 -31.55 11.70
N GLU A 295 -9.23 -31.07 11.08
CA GLU A 295 -9.80 -31.60 9.85
C GLU A 295 -9.27 -30.93 8.58
N SER A 296 -8.51 -29.85 8.71
CA SER A 296 -7.85 -29.21 7.58
C SER A 296 -6.98 -30.23 6.82
N SER A 297 -7.24 -30.33 5.52
CA SER A 297 -6.62 -31.29 4.61
C SER A 297 -5.52 -30.65 3.77
N LEU A 298 -5.68 -29.38 3.38
CA LEU A 298 -4.63 -28.60 2.70
C LEU A 298 -4.35 -27.29 3.44
N ARG A 299 -3.11 -26.82 3.34
CA ARG A 299 -2.71 -25.44 3.66
C ARG A 299 -2.17 -24.79 2.41
N VAL A 300 -2.76 -23.67 2.01
CA VAL A 300 -2.28 -22.86 0.89
C VAL A 300 -1.70 -21.56 1.44
N THR A 301 -0.44 -21.26 1.10
CA THR A 301 0.26 -20.05 1.50
C THR A 301 0.61 -19.23 0.27
N PHE A 302 0.23 -17.96 0.28
CA PHE A 302 0.43 -17.02 -0.83
C PHE A 302 1.59 -16.08 -0.51
N GLY A 303 2.77 -16.36 -1.07
CA GLY A 303 3.91 -15.44 -1.03
C GLY A 303 4.35 -15.01 -2.42
N LEU A 304 5.66 -14.93 -2.64
CA LEU A 304 6.22 -14.74 -3.99
C LEU A 304 5.85 -15.90 -4.93
N LYS A 305 5.72 -17.10 -4.36
CA LYS A 305 5.17 -18.29 -5.00
C LYS A 305 4.01 -18.83 -4.16
N VAL A 306 3.08 -19.53 -4.81
CA VAL A 306 2.03 -20.25 -4.09
C VAL A 306 2.62 -21.56 -3.59
N ARG A 307 2.40 -21.88 -2.32
CA ARG A 307 2.79 -23.17 -1.74
C ARG A 307 1.56 -23.88 -1.24
N VAL A 308 1.31 -25.07 -1.77
CA VAL A 308 0.23 -25.95 -1.32
C VAL A 308 0.87 -27.10 -0.56
N LYS A 309 0.52 -27.24 0.72
CA LYS A 309 0.95 -28.35 1.57
C LYS A 309 -0.24 -29.23 1.90
N ALA A 310 -0.15 -30.50 1.55
CA ALA A 310 -1.08 -31.53 1.97
C ALA A 310 -0.82 -31.89 3.44
N LEU A 311 -1.82 -31.66 4.28
CA LEU A 311 -1.81 -32.02 5.71
C LEU A 311 -2.32 -33.45 5.93
N ARG A 312 -3.11 -33.95 4.99
CA ARG A 312 -3.71 -35.30 4.94
C ARG A 312 -3.69 -35.79 3.49
N ASP A 313 -3.99 -37.07 3.29
CA ASP A 313 -4.21 -37.61 1.94
C ASP A 313 -5.50 -37.02 1.36
N VAL A 314 -5.34 -36.33 0.24
CA VAL A 314 -6.43 -35.76 -0.55
C VAL A 314 -6.38 -36.37 -1.93
N ASP A 315 -7.53 -36.80 -2.44
CA ASP A 315 -7.66 -37.27 -3.82
C ASP A 315 -7.76 -36.09 -4.78
N ALA A 316 -6.63 -35.43 -4.94
CA ALA A 316 -6.44 -34.26 -5.78
C ALA A 316 -5.00 -34.17 -6.25
N GLU A 317 -4.79 -33.44 -7.34
CA GLU A 317 -3.49 -33.16 -7.91
C GLU A 317 -3.29 -31.67 -8.17
N LEU A 318 -2.02 -31.27 -8.18
CA LEU A 318 -1.58 -29.94 -8.55
C LEU A 318 -0.33 -30.07 -9.41
N ASN A 319 -0.36 -29.51 -10.62
CA ASN A 319 0.72 -29.62 -11.59
C ASN A 319 1.15 -31.09 -11.85
N GLY A 320 0.17 -32.01 -11.90
CA GLY A 320 0.37 -33.45 -12.10
C GLY A 320 0.92 -34.22 -10.88
N LEU A 321 1.09 -33.56 -9.73
CA LEU A 321 1.54 -34.18 -8.48
C LEU A 321 0.36 -34.44 -7.55
N LYS A 322 0.18 -35.71 -7.15
CA LYS A 322 -0.85 -36.13 -6.19
C LYS A 322 -0.59 -35.56 -4.80
N LEU A 323 -1.62 -35.01 -4.16
CA LEU A 323 -1.57 -34.36 -2.86
C LEU A 323 -1.69 -35.36 -1.70
N LYS A 324 -0.65 -36.20 -1.52
CA LYS A 324 -0.53 -37.10 -0.36
C LYS A 324 -0.06 -36.36 0.89
N ALA A 325 -0.40 -36.84 2.07
CA ALA A 325 -0.02 -36.26 3.35
C ALA A 325 1.49 -35.95 3.40
N GLY A 326 1.84 -34.71 3.76
CA GLY A 326 3.22 -34.24 3.82
C GLY A 326 3.76 -33.64 2.51
N THR A 327 3.12 -33.91 1.36
CA THR A 327 3.52 -33.36 0.07
C THR A 327 3.41 -31.83 0.08
N GLN A 328 4.43 -31.16 -0.44
CA GLN A 328 4.41 -29.72 -0.66
C GLN A 328 4.75 -29.42 -2.11
N VAL A 329 3.84 -28.72 -2.79
CA VAL A 329 3.96 -28.37 -4.20
C VAL A 329 4.06 -26.86 -4.34
N GLY A 330 5.03 -26.40 -5.12
CA GLY A 330 5.14 -25.01 -5.55
C GLY A 330 4.28 -24.78 -6.78
N ALA A 331 3.55 -23.66 -6.79
CA ALA A 331 2.62 -23.30 -7.84
C ALA A 331 2.61 -21.79 -8.09
N THR A 332 2.00 -21.41 -9.20
CA THR A 332 1.68 -20.03 -9.58
C THR A 332 0.22 -19.71 -9.24
N LEU A 333 -0.18 -18.44 -9.29
CA LEU A 333 -1.59 -18.08 -9.08
C LEU A 333 -2.51 -18.53 -10.21
N GLU A 334 -1.94 -18.91 -11.34
CA GLU A 334 -2.65 -19.38 -12.53
C GLU A 334 -2.83 -20.90 -12.52
N ASP A 335 -2.24 -21.61 -11.56
CA ASP A 335 -2.45 -23.05 -11.41
C ASP A 335 -3.76 -23.31 -10.65
N LYS A 336 -4.25 -24.54 -10.80
CA LYS A 336 -5.49 -25.01 -10.19
C LYS A 336 -5.23 -26.33 -9.48
N ILE A 337 -5.94 -26.56 -8.37
CA ILE A 337 -6.02 -27.88 -7.74
C ILE A 337 -7.17 -28.63 -8.42
N ILE A 338 -6.89 -29.82 -8.93
CA ILE A 338 -7.86 -30.67 -9.63
C ILE A 338 -8.22 -31.82 -8.70
N PHE A 339 -9.50 -31.96 -8.36
CA PHE A 339 -10.02 -33.06 -7.53
C PHE A 339 -10.45 -34.25 -8.39
N HIS A 340 -10.64 -35.42 -7.76
CA HIS A 340 -11.03 -36.67 -8.44
C HIS A 340 -12.31 -36.59 -9.29
N ASN A 341 -13.23 -35.69 -8.95
CA ASN A 341 -14.49 -35.46 -9.65
C ASN A 341 -14.38 -34.39 -10.75
N ASP A 342 -13.16 -34.10 -11.21
CA ASP A 342 -12.81 -33.04 -12.16
C ASP A 342 -13.19 -31.63 -11.69
N SER A 343 -13.57 -31.44 -10.42
CA SER A 343 -13.76 -30.10 -9.89
C SER A 343 -12.42 -29.39 -9.76
N GLU A 344 -12.40 -28.13 -10.17
CA GLU A 344 -11.21 -27.30 -10.15
C GLU A 344 -11.32 -26.23 -9.06
N MET A 345 -10.22 -25.99 -8.37
CA MET A 345 -10.10 -24.91 -7.40
C MET A 345 -8.96 -23.97 -7.78
N ASP A 346 -9.36 -22.77 -8.17
CA ASP A 346 -8.48 -21.71 -8.65
C ASP A 346 -7.69 -21.05 -7.49
N LEU A 347 -6.35 -21.03 -7.62
CA LEU A 347 -5.48 -20.46 -6.59
C LEU A 347 -5.58 -18.93 -6.49
N MET A 348 -5.93 -18.22 -7.57
CA MET A 348 -6.21 -16.79 -7.57
C MET A 348 -7.45 -16.47 -6.74
N ASP A 349 -8.50 -17.28 -6.86
CA ASP A 349 -9.72 -17.11 -6.07
C ASP A 349 -9.52 -17.50 -4.61
N LEU A 350 -8.77 -18.56 -4.31
CA LEU A 350 -8.37 -18.86 -2.94
C LEU A 350 -7.57 -17.71 -2.30
N ARG A 351 -6.67 -17.06 -3.05
CA ARG A 351 -5.95 -15.88 -2.57
C ARG A 351 -6.91 -14.73 -2.24
N ARG A 352 -7.93 -14.50 -3.07
CA ARG A 352 -8.96 -13.48 -2.82
C ARG A 352 -9.73 -13.79 -1.54
N ARG A 353 -10.13 -15.05 -1.34
CA ARG A 353 -10.84 -15.51 -0.13
C ARG A 353 -9.96 -15.47 1.12
N ALA A 354 -8.69 -15.86 1.02
CA ALA A 354 -7.73 -15.77 2.13
C ALA A 354 -7.59 -14.34 2.68
N ARG A 355 -7.71 -13.34 1.80
CA ARG A 355 -7.72 -11.92 2.17
C ARG A 355 -9.03 -11.51 2.83
N ALA A 356 -10.16 -11.90 2.25
CA ALA A 356 -11.48 -11.56 2.76
C ALA A 356 -11.73 -12.17 4.16
N LEU A 357 -11.39 -13.45 4.34
CA LEU A 357 -11.46 -14.16 5.63
C LEU A 357 -10.44 -13.62 6.64
N GLY A 358 -9.38 -12.98 6.15
CA GLY A 358 -8.26 -12.50 6.94
C GLY A 358 -8.52 -11.24 7.74
N GLY A 359 -9.52 -10.42 7.41
CA GLY A 359 -9.87 -9.18 8.14
C GLY A 359 -8.65 -8.45 8.73
N ARG A 360 -7.61 -8.22 7.92
CA ARG A 360 -6.33 -7.66 8.40
C ARG A 360 -6.34 -6.15 8.18
N PHE A 361 -5.99 -5.40 9.22
CA PHE A 361 -5.46 -4.05 9.02
C PHE A 361 -4.06 -4.22 8.43
N GLN A 362 -3.87 -3.79 7.19
CA GLN A 362 -2.56 -3.88 6.54
C GLN A 362 -1.69 -2.72 7.02
N LEU A 363 -0.68 -3.04 7.83
CA LEU A 363 0.35 -2.07 8.19
C LEU A 363 1.17 -1.75 6.94
N LYS A 364 1.46 -0.46 6.72
CA LYS A 364 2.35 0.00 5.66
C LYS A 364 3.79 -0.42 5.98
N ALA A 365 4.42 -1.20 5.10
CA ALA A 365 5.84 -1.57 5.29
C ALA A 365 6.79 -0.36 5.38
N SER A 366 6.29 0.85 5.09
CA SER A 366 7.01 2.11 5.20
C SER A 366 7.10 2.70 6.60
N LYS A 367 6.25 2.28 7.53
CA LYS A 367 6.15 2.90 8.86
C LYS A 367 6.49 1.83 9.89
N SER A 368 7.52 2.09 10.68
CA SER A 368 7.97 1.20 11.77
C SER A 368 7.16 1.38 13.05
N GLU A 369 6.35 2.43 13.16
CA GLU A 369 5.58 2.74 14.36
C GLU A 369 4.15 3.13 14.02
N TYR A 370 3.16 2.59 14.73
CA TYR A 370 1.75 2.93 14.55
C TYR A 370 1.11 3.28 15.86
N LEU A 371 0.30 4.33 15.87
CA LEU A 371 -0.68 4.53 16.92
C LEU A 371 -1.98 3.81 16.57
N VAL A 372 -2.59 3.19 17.56
CA VAL A 372 -3.88 2.51 17.44
C VAL A 372 -4.81 3.09 18.49
N SER A 373 -5.89 3.72 18.06
CA SER A 373 -6.84 4.33 18.99
C SER A 373 -8.26 4.32 18.47
N ASN A 374 -9.24 4.38 19.37
CA ASN A 374 -10.63 4.70 19.04
C ASN A 374 -10.93 6.22 19.04
N ASP A 375 -9.96 7.06 19.44
CA ASP A 375 -10.04 8.52 19.35
C ASP A 375 -9.25 9.04 18.13
N PRO A 376 -9.93 9.52 17.07
CA PRO A 376 -9.27 10.01 15.86
C PRO A 376 -8.46 11.29 16.08
N SER A 377 -8.61 12.00 17.21
CA SER A 377 -7.81 13.20 17.51
C SER A 377 -6.37 12.88 17.93
N ARG A 378 -6.10 11.65 18.34
CA ARG A 378 -4.79 11.16 18.79
C ARG A 378 -4.01 10.43 17.70
N LEU A 379 -4.53 10.41 16.46
CA LEU A 379 -3.99 9.64 15.36
C LEU A 379 -3.52 10.56 14.22
N GLU A 380 -2.41 10.18 13.59
CA GLU A 380 -1.92 10.81 12.37
C GLU A 380 -2.37 10.07 11.11
N ALA A 381 -2.06 10.63 9.94
CA ALA A 381 -2.31 9.96 8.67
C ALA A 381 -1.54 8.64 8.59
N GLY A 382 -2.25 7.53 8.39
CA GLY A 382 -1.68 6.19 8.32
C GLY A 382 -1.68 5.42 9.64
N ASP A 383 -2.10 6.03 10.75
CA ASP A 383 -2.38 5.33 12.01
C ASP A 383 -3.73 4.58 11.97
N ILE A 384 -3.94 3.70 12.96
CA ILE A 384 -5.04 2.74 12.97
C ILE A 384 -6.17 3.25 13.84
N LEU A 385 -7.28 3.62 13.20
CA LEU A 385 -8.52 3.95 13.89
C LEU A 385 -9.34 2.68 14.17
N LEU A 386 -9.54 2.39 15.45
CA LEU A 386 -10.49 1.38 15.91
C LEU A 386 -11.93 1.88 15.70
N SER A 387 -12.86 0.94 15.51
CA SER A 387 -14.27 1.28 15.27
C SER A 387 -14.80 2.21 16.37
N PRO A 388 -15.36 3.39 16.02
CA PRO A 388 -15.90 4.32 17.01
C PRO A 388 -17.07 3.66 17.77
N GLY A 389 -17.00 3.59 19.09
CA GLY A 389 -18.05 3.03 19.95
C GLY A 389 -17.67 1.78 20.74
N THR A 390 -16.42 1.33 20.69
CA THR A 390 -15.86 0.51 21.77
C THR A 390 -15.91 1.31 23.07
N SER A 391 -16.47 0.70 24.12
CA SER A 391 -16.58 1.31 25.44
C SER A 391 -15.21 1.37 26.13
N GLY A 392 -14.74 2.57 26.44
CA GLY A 392 -13.45 2.84 27.07
C GLY A 392 -12.41 3.33 26.08
N ASP A 393 -11.55 4.24 26.52
CA ASP A 393 -10.48 4.81 25.70
C ASP A 393 -9.34 3.81 25.55
N VAL A 394 -8.77 3.77 24.35
CA VAL A 394 -7.64 2.90 24.02
C VAL A 394 -6.63 3.69 23.18
N LEU A 395 -5.37 3.63 23.57
CA LEU A 395 -4.22 4.09 22.83
C LEU A 395 -3.10 3.06 22.96
N LEU A 396 -2.75 2.45 21.83
CA LEU A 396 -1.66 1.49 21.73
C LEU A 396 -0.62 2.01 20.76
N LYS A 397 0.61 1.54 20.93
CA LYS A 397 1.69 1.74 19.99
C LYS A 397 2.17 0.38 19.47
N ILE A 398 2.22 0.23 18.15
CA ILE A 398 2.79 -0.97 17.52
C ILE A 398 4.12 -0.56 16.90
N PHE A 399 5.18 -1.23 17.31
CA PHE A 399 6.49 -1.16 16.65
C PHE A 399 6.64 -2.37 15.72
N CYS A 400 7.17 -2.13 14.53
CA CYS A 400 7.45 -3.11 13.51
C CYS A 400 8.90 -3.00 13.10
N ASP A 401 9.69 -4.02 13.40
CA ASP A 401 11.00 -4.23 12.78
C ASP A 401 10.80 -5.20 11.60
N TYR A 402 10.75 -4.65 10.39
CA TYR A 402 10.54 -5.44 9.18
C TYR A 402 11.79 -6.23 8.76
N ASP A 403 12.97 -5.85 9.22
CA ASP A 403 14.23 -6.53 8.89
C ASP A 403 14.40 -7.77 9.79
N GLN A 404 14.14 -7.62 11.10
CA GLN A 404 14.17 -8.72 12.07
C GLN A 404 12.86 -9.52 12.13
N ARG A 405 11.79 -9.01 11.50
CA ARG A 405 10.45 -9.63 11.48
C ARG A 405 9.84 -9.77 12.88
N VAL A 406 10.02 -8.74 13.70
CA VAL A 406 9.47 -8.70 15.05
C VAL A 406 8.53 -7.52 15.17
N GLY A 407 7.35 -7.77 15.72
CA GLY A 407 6.44 -6.72 16.16
C GLY A 407 6.41 -6.61 17.67
N LEU A 408 6.28 -5.41 18.20
CA LEU A 408 6.04 -5.16 19.62
C LEU A 408 4.79 -4.30 19.76
N LEU A 409 3.81 -4.79 20.52
CA LEU A 409 2.70 -3.98 20.99
C LEU A 409 3.11 -3.36 22.33
N GLU A 410 2.89 -2.06 22.46
CA GLU A 410 2.95 -1.30 23.70
C GLU A 410 1.57 -0.74 24.01
N VAL A 411 1.12 -0.92 25.25
CA VAL A 411 -0.13 -0.35 25.76
C VAL A 411 0.20 0.98 26.41
N ILE A 412 -0.18 2.09 25.76
CA ILE A 412 0.01 3.44 26.32
C ILE A 412 -1.14 3.75 27.29
N GLU A 413 -2.38 3.51 26.85
CA GLU A 413 -3.59 3.75 27.64
C GLU A 413 -4.66 2.73 27.23
N ALA A 414 -5.32 2.11 28.19
CA ALA A 414 -6.45 1.23 27.92
C ALA A 414 -7.34 1.10 29.15
N ASP A 415 -8.62 1.44 29.01
CA ASP A 415 -9.64 1.25 30.07
C ASP A 415 -10.01 -0.23 30.28
N ARG A 416 -9.62 -1.10 29.34
CA ARG A 416 -9.91 -2.53 29.36
C ARG A 416 -8.65 -3.35 29.12
N PRO A 417 -8.57 -4.57 29.66
CA PRO A 417 -7.46 -5.46 29.38
C PRO A 417 -7.28 -5.69 27.88
N ILE A 418 -6.08 -5.42 27.39
CA ILE A 418 -5.70 -5.73 26.02
C ILE A 418 -5.24 -7.18 25.97
N LEU A 419 -5.73 -7.93 24.99
CA LEU A 419 -5.36 -9.33 24.77
C LEU A 419 -4.54 -9.45 23.47
N VAL A 420 -3.45 -10.19 23.52
CA VAL A 420 -2.70 -10.64 22.33
C VAL A 420 -2.81 -12.16 22.28
N GLY A 421 -3.56 -12.68 21.30
CA GLY A 421 -4.06 -14.05 21.36
C GLY A 421 -4.97 -14.22 22.58
N ASP A 422 -4.65 -15.20 23.44
CA ASP A 422 -5.39 -15.46 24.68
C ASP A 422 -4.72 -14.85 25.93
N THR A 423 -3.65 -14.06 25.76
CA THR A 423 -2.85 -13.53 26.88
C THR A 423 -3.12 -12.05 27.12
N SER A 424 -3.40 -11.67 28.37
CA SER A 424 -3.54 -10.26 28.76
C SER A 424 -2.20 -9.55 28.82
N VAL A 425 -2.15 -8.38 28.18
CA VAL A 425 -0.99 -7.51 28.07
C VAL A 425 -1.20 -6.29 28.96
N ARG A 426 -0.22 -6.01 29.83
CA ARG A 426 -0.24 -4.84 30.73
C ARG A 426 0.62 -3.68 30.25
N THR A 427 1.74 -3.95 29.58
CA THR A 427 2.70 -2.92 29.19
C THR A 427 3.17 -3.17 27.77
N THR A 428 3.84 -4.31 27.52
CA THR A 428 4.26 -4.68 26.18
C THR A 428 4.03 -6.16 25.91
N ALA A 429 3.87 -6.52 24.62
CA ALA A 429 3.79 -7.89 24.18
C ALA A 429 4.38 -8.06 22.78
N PRO A 430 5.12 -9.16 22.53
CA PRO A 430 5.59 -9.47 21.19
C PRO A 430 4.39 -9.88 20.31
N LEU A 431 4.33 -9.31 19.11
CA LEU A 431 3.39 -9.70 18.07
C LEU A 431 4.05 -10.80 17.22
N LYS A 432 3.45 -11.98 17.23
CA LYS A 432 3.97 -13.16 16.50
C LYS A 432 3.59 -13.17 15.02
N ASP A 433 2.65 -12.33 14.62
CA ASP A 433 2.26 -12.13 13.23
C ASP A 433 2.85 -10.78 12.78
N GLY A 434 3.89 -10.85 11.96
CA GLY A 434 4.42 -9.71 11.21
C GLY A 434 3.44 -9.16 10.17
#